data_AF-A0A1J6HCH7-F1
#
_entry.id   AF-A0A1J6HCH7-F1
#
_cell.length_a   1.000
_cell.length_b   1.000
_cell.length_c   1.000
_cell.angle_alpha   90.00
_cell.angle_beta   90.00
_cell.angle_gamma   90.00
#
_symmetry.space_group_name_H-M   'P 1'
#
loop_
_entity.id
_entity.type
_entity.pdbx_description
1 polymer ?
#
loop_
_entity_poly.entity_id
_entity_poly.type
_entity_poly.pdbx_seq_one_letter_code
_entity_poly.pdbx_strand_id
1 'polypeptide(L)' 'MIYPVHDNSGTRIGTIMTEKDGAQQDIWVAYGVNGQRKTLPSWDEAFKWVMELAVQHSKN' A
#
# COMPACT_ATOMS: atom_id res chain seq x y z
N MET A 1 12.22 -1.64 2.98
CA MET A 1 11.59 -2.61 3.91
C MET A 1 10.20 -2.96 3.37
N ILE A 2 9.68 -4.17 3.60
CA ILE A 2 8.37 -4.62 3.06
C ILE A 2 7.40 -4.90 4.21
N TYR A 3 6.19 -4.38 4.11
CA TYR A 3 5.10 -4.43 5.09
C TYR A 3 3.82 -4.96 4.43
N PRO A 4 3.48 -6.25 4.59
CA PRO A 4 2.23 -6.78 4.08
C PRO A 4 1.04 -6.20 4.87
N VAL A 5 -0.02 -5.79 4.17
CA VAL A 5 -1.25 -5.26 4.76
C VAL A 5 -2.34 -6.31 4.67
N HIS A 6 -2.94 -6.62 5.81
CA HIS A 6 -4.05 -7.57 5.93
C HIS A 6 -5.31 -6.84 6.38
N ASP A 7 -6.46 -7.34 5.94
CA ASP A 7 -7.75 -6.91 6.49
C ASP A 7 -8.04 -7.61 7.83
N ASN A 8 -9.20 -7.30 8.40
CA ASN A 8 -9.66 -7.89 9.66
C ASN A 8 -9.90 -9.41 9.59
N SER A 9 -10.01 -9.98 8.39
CA SER A 9 -10.15 -11.43 8.16
C SER A 9 -8.81 -12.15 8.05
N GLY A 10 -7.69 -11.41 8.04
CA GLY A 10 -6.35 -11.94 7.77
C GLY A 10 -6.05 -12.10 6.28
N THR A 11 -6.92 -11.61 5.39
CA THR A 11 -6.68 -11.62 3.95
C THR A 11 -5.71 -10.51 3.59
N ARG A 12 -4.65 -10.84 2.85
CA ARG A 12 -3.70 -9.83 2.35
C ARG A 12 -4.39 -8.98 1.29
N ILE A 13 -4.53 -7.68 1.58
CA ILE A 13 -5.19 -6.70 0.71
C ILE A 13 -4.22 -5.74 0.04
N GLY A 14 -2.95 -5.74 0.47
CA GLY A 14 -1.90 -5.00 -0.20
C GLY A 14 -0.54 -5.18 0.45
N THR A 15 0.40 -4.35 0.04
CA THR A 15 1.78 -4.35 0.55
C THR A 15 2.35 -2.96 0.46
N ILE A 16 2.97 -2.49 1.52
CA ILE A 16 3.64 -1.21 1.58
C ILE A 16 5.13 -1.50 1.65
N MET A 17 5.95 -0.74 0.93
CA MET A 17 7.39 -0.84 1.04
C MET A 17 8.05 0.51 0.98
N THR A 18 9.22 0.62 1.58
CA THR A 18 10.08 1.80 1.41
C THR A 18 11.01 1.59 0.22
N GLU A 19 10.96 2.52 -0.72
CA GLU A 19 11.91 2.65 -1.83
C GLU A 19 12.72 3.94 -1.67
N LYS A 20 13.86 4.02 -2.37
CA LYS A 20 14.56 5.28 -2.54
C LYS A 20 14.12 5.94 -3.83
N ASP A 21 13.73 7.20 -3.78
CA ASP A 21 13.47 7.97 -4.98
C ASP A 21 14.78 8.35 -5.72
N GLY A 22 14.66 9.02 -6.86
CA GLY A 22 15.81 9.48 -7.64
C GLY A 22 16.71 10.48 -6.90
N ALA A 23 16.24 11.05 -5.78
CA ALA A 23 16.99 11.94 -4.89
C ALA A 23 17.52 11.23 -3.63
N GLN A 24 17.48 9.89 -3.60
CA GLN A 24 17.86 9.03 -2.47
C GLN A 24 17.02 9.22 -1.19
N GLN A 25 15.84 9.83 -1.28
CA GLN A 25 14.91 9.97 -0.17
C GLN A 25 14.05 8.71 -0.02
N ASP A 26 13.79 8.32 1.22
CA ASP A 26 12.90 7.19 1.50
C ASP A 26 11.45 7.60 1.22
N ILE A 27 10.84 6.94 0.23
CA ILE A 27 9.44 7.10 -0.17
C ILE A 27 8.64 5.85 0.18
N TRP A 28 7.36 6.03 0.50
CA TRP A 28 6.46 4.92 0.79
C TRP A 28 5.73 4.51 -0.48
N VAL A 29 5.87 3.26 -0.89
CA VAL A 29 5.24 2.71 -2.08
C VAL A 29 4.22 1.67 -1.65
N ALA A 30 2.95 1.93 -1.93
CA ALA A 30 1.86 1.03 -1.68
C ALA A 30 1.51 0.23 -2.94
N TYR A 31 1.24 -1.06 -2.75
CA TYR A 31 0.82 -2.01 -3.77
C TYR A 31 -0.53 -2.60 -3.38
N GLY A 32 -1.49 -2.52 -4.30
CA GLY A 32 -2.75 -3.25 -4.22
C GLY A 32 -2.59 -4.68 -4.76
N VAL A 33 -3.49 -5.57 -4.34
CA VAL A 33 -3.53 -6.97 -4.82
C VAL A 33 -3.72 -7.09 -6.34
N ASN A 34 -4.25 -6.07 -7.02
CA ASN A 34 -4.49 -6.07 -8.46
C ASN A 34 -3.33 -5.49 -9.29
N GLY A 35 -2.14 -5.37 -8.70
CA GLY A 35 -0.96 -4.79 -9.37
C GLY A 35 -0.98 -3.26 -9.48
N GLN A 36 -1.94 -2.59 -8.84
CA GLN A 36 -1.94 -1.14 -8.71
C GLN A 36 -0.81 -0.72 -7.76
N ARG A 37 -0.09 0.35 -8.11
CA ARG A 37 0.97 0.91 -7.24
C ARG A 37 0.79 2.41 -7.08
N LYS A 38 1.12 2.93 -5.90
CA LYS A 38 1.11 4.37 -5.61
C LYS A 38 2.24 4.76 -4.67
N THR A 39 2.97 5.81 -5.04
CA THR A 39 3.98 6.44 -4.19
C THR A 39 3.33 7.51 -3.32
N LEU A 40 3.63 7.48 -2.04
CA LEU A 40 3.02 8.30 -0.99
C LEU A 40 4.11 8.82 -0.03
N PRO A 41 3.89 10.00 0.56
CA PRO A 41 4.87 10.65 1.43
C PRO A 41 5.00 10.00 2.81
N SER A 42 4.04 9.17 3.25
CA SER A 42 4.03 8.56 4.58
C SER A 42 3.45 7.15 4.56
N TRP A 43 3.79 6.37 5.61
CA TRP A 43 3.20 5.05 5.83
C TRP A 43 1.69 5.12 6.06
N ASP A 44 1.20 6.11 6.80
CA ASP A 44 -0.24 6.27 7.09
C ASP A 44 -1.05 6.51 5.81
N GLU A 45 -0.53 7.34 4.90
CA GLU A 45 -1.17 7.54 3.60
C GLU A 45 -1.13 6.27 2.74
N ALA A 46 -0.01 5.55 2.74
CA ALA A 46 0.13 4.26 2.07
C ALA A 46 -0.87 3.22 2.60
N PHE A 47 -1.02 3.13 3.91
CA PHE A 47 -1.97 2.24 4.56
C PHE A 47 -3.41 2.62 4.24
N LYS A 48 -3.77 3.90 4.37
CA LYS A 48 -5.11 4.39 4.04
C LYS A 48 -5.47 4.10 2.57
N TRP A 49 -4.53 4.32 1.65
CA TRP A 49 -4.75 4.04 0.24
C TRP A 49 -4.99 2.55 -0.03
N VAL A 50 -4.20 1.65 0.58
CA VAL A 50 -4.41 0.18 0.45
C VAL A 50 -5.79 -0.22 0.98
N MET A 51 -6.18 0.32 2.14
CA MET A 51 -7.48 0.05 2.75
C MET A 51 -8.64 0.53 1.86
N GLU A 52 -8.57 1.75 1.33
CA GLU A 52 -9.58 2.30 0.41
C GLU A 52 -9.70 1.46 -0.87
N LEU A 53 -8.56 1.04 -1.43
CA LEU A 53 -8.51 0.18 -2.62
C LEU A 53 -9.20 -1.16 -2.37
N ALA A 54 -8.95 -1.76 -1.21
CA ALA A 54 -9.58 -3.03 -0.79
C ALA A 54 -11.09 -2.89 -0.60
N VAL A 55 -11.55 -1.80 0.01
CA VAL A 55 -12.99 -1.51 0.18
C VAL A 55 -13.69 -1.30 -1.16
N GLN A 56 -13.04 -0.63 -2.11
CA GLN A 56 -13.58 -0.47 -3.47
C GLN A 56 -13.72 -1.83 -4.18
N HIS A 57 -12.78 -2.75 -3.98
CA HIS A 57 -12.85 -4.09 -4.58
C HIS A 57 -13.87 -5.02 -3.93
N SER A 58 -14.12 -4.90 -2.62
CA SER A 58 -15.16 -5.69 -1.96
C SER A 58 -16.59 -5.31 -2.39
N LYS A 59 -16.78 -4.19 -3.10
CA LYS A 59 -18.10 -3.67 -3.49
C LYS A 59 -18.50 -3.97 -4.94
N ASN A 60 -17.63 -4.63 -5.72
CA ASN A 60 -17.92 -5.12 -7.07
C ASN A 60 -18.14 -6.63 -7.06
#